data_AF-A0A6B3FMA4-F1
#
_entry.id   AF-A0A6B3FMA4-F1
#
_cell.length_a   1.000
_cell.length_b   1.000
_cell.length_c   1.000
_cell.angle_alpha   90.00
_cell.angle_beta   90.00
_cell.angle_gamma   90.00
#
_symmetry.space_group_name_H-M   'P 1'
#
loop_
_entity.id
_entity.type
_entity.pdbx_description
1 polymer ?
#
loop_
_entity_poly.entity_id
_entity_poly.type
_entity_poly.pdbx_seq_one_letter_code
_entity_poly.pdbx_strand_id
1 'polypeptide(L)'
;MSDERAVPPVLVSACLRGVPCRFDGRDKAAGGLDAQLAGRRVVAFCPEQAGGLATPRAAAELVGGDGHAVLEGRARVVDVTGADVTEAFVAGARRALDAARRTGCTEAVLMPRSPSCGRGEVYDGEFR
;
A
#
# COMPACT_ATOMS: atom_id res chain seq x y z
N MET A 1 -10.76 9.50 36.97
CA MET A 1 -9.55 8.75 36.60
C MET A 1 -9.56 8.63 35.09
N SER A 2 -8.54 9.23 34.48
CA SER A 2 -8.52 9.79 33.13
C SER A 2 -8.78 8.76 32.02
N ASP A 3 -9.82 8.95 31.22
CA ASP A 3 -9.89 8.39 29.87
C ASP A 3 -9.31 9.42 28.89
N GLU A 4 -8.00 9.58 28.98
CA GLU A 4 -7.20 10.22 27.92
C GLU A 4 -7.21 9.24 26.75
N ARG A 5 -8.17 9.38 25.84
CA ARG A 5 -8.27 8.52 24.65
C ARG A 5 -6.92 8.50 23.93
N ALA A 6 -6.19 7.40 24.05
CA ALA A 6 -4.93 7.21 23.37
C ALA A 6 -5.11 7.48 21.86
N VAL A 7 -4.25 8.31 21.28
CA VAL A 7 -4.37 8.69 19.87
C VAL A 7 -4.24 7.43 19.00
N PRO A 8 -5.22 7.11 18.14
CA PRO A 8 -5.21 5.87 17.39
C PRO A 8 -3.98 5.75 16.47
N PRO A 9 -3.39 4.55 16.35
CA PRO A 9 -2.29 4.33 15.44
C PRO A 9 -2.73 4.52 13.99
N VAL A 10 -1.75 4.79 13.12
CA VAL A 10 -1.98 5.04 11.69
C VAL A 10 -1.18 4.06 10.85
N LEU A 11 -1.83 3.45 9.86
CA LEU A 11 -1.16 2.63 8.86
C LEU A 11 -0.54 3.55 7.81
N VAL A 12 0.74 3.40 7.49
CA VAL A 12 1.42 4.28 6.55
C VAL A 12 2.14 3.46 5.50
N SER A 13 2.01 3.83 4.22
CA SER A 13 2.82 3.24 3.15
C SER A 13 4.30 3.36 3.49
N ALA A 14 5.01 2.24 3.61
CA ALA A 14 6.38 2.20 4.12
C ALA A 14 7.34 3.09 3.32
N CYS A 15 7.13 3.22 2.00
CA CYS A 15 7.93 4.10 1.15
C CYS A 15 7.81 5.58 1.53
N LEU A 16 6.68 6.04 2.10
CA LEU A 16 6.52 7.41 2.59
C LEU A 16 7.35 7.69 3.86
N ARG A 17 7.82 6.64 4.53
CA ARG A 17 8.69 6.70 5.71
C ARG A 17 10.16 6.41 5.38
N GLY A 18 10.54 6.46 4.11
CA GLY A 18 11.93 6.24 3.68
C GLY A 18 12.34 4.77 3.55
N VAL A 19 11.39 3.83 3.63
CA VAL A 19 11.72 2.41 3.37
C VAL A 19 11.87 2.20 1.86
N PRO A 20 13.02 1.68 1.37
CA PRO A 20 13.27 1.47 -0.06
C PRO A 20 12.54 0.23 -0.57
N CYS A 21 11.20 0.28 -0.60
CA CYS A 21 10.33 -0.85 -0.93
C CYS A 21 9.55 -0.67 -2.24
N ARG A 22 9.76 0.42 -2.98
CA ARG A 22 9.12 0.65 -4.28
C ARG A 22 9.64 -0.34 -5.33
N PHE A 23 8.94 -0.43 -6.45
CA PHE A 23 9.32 -1.29 -7.57
C PHE A 23 10.73 -0.98 -8.10
N ASP A 24 11.11 0.30 -8.11
CA ASP A 24 12.44 0.80 -8.54
C ASP A 24 13.53 0.68 -7.46
N GLY A 25 13.25 0.04 -6.33
CA GLY A 25 14.21 -0.10 -5.22
C GLY A 25 14.45 1.16 -4.41
N ARG A 26 13.67 2.23 -4.64
CA ARG A 26 13.79 3.50 -3.91
C ARG A 26 12.67 3.65 -2.88
N ASP A 27 12.76 4.70 -2.07
CA ASP A 27 11.67 5.16 -1.23
C ASP A 27 10.93 6.35 -1.87
N LYS A 28 9.97 6.92 -1.13
CA LYS A 28 9.38 8.21 -1.45
C LYS A 28 9.06 8.95 -0.16
N ALA A 29 10.08 9.16 0.68
CA ALA A 29 9.92 9.84 1.96
C ALA A 29 9.14 11.15 1.78
N ALA A 30 8.02 11.27 2.51
CA ALA A 30 7.18 12.45 2.46
C ALA A 30 7.64 13.47 3.50
N GLY A 31 8.14 14.62 3.03
CA GLY A 31 8.53 15.72 3.91
C GLY A 31 7.37 16.16 4.80
N GLY A 32 7.65 16.38 6.09
CA GLY A 32 6.65 16.81 7.08
C GLY A 32 5.73 15.71 7.60
N LEU A 33 5.79 14.48 7.08
CA LEU A 33 4.93 13.38 7.53
C LEU A 33 5.15 13.02 9.00
N ASP A 34 6.39 13.01 9.48
CA ASP A 34 6.69 12.73 10.89
C ASP A 34 6.09 13.81 11.82
N ALA A 35 6.07 15.07 11.39
CA ALA A 35 5.45 16.16 12.14
C ALA A 35 3.91 16.03 12.15
N GLN A 36 3.31 15.66 11.01
CA GLN A 36 1.86 15.42 10.91
C GLN A 36 1.39 14.22 11.76
N LEU A 37 2.26 13.23 11.96
CA LEU A 37 1.96 12.02 12.72
C LEU A 37 2.55 12.05 14.14
N ALA A 38 3.03 13.21 14.60
CA ALA A 38 3.62 13.35 15.92
C ALA A 38 2.65 12.90 17.03
N GLY A 39 3.16 12.11 17.98
CA GLY A 39 2.36 11.53 19.06
C GLY A 39 1.51 10.32 18.67
N ARG A 40 1.50 9.91 17.40
CA ARG A 40 0.80 8.71 16.92
C ARG A 40 1.77 7.54 16.77
N ARG A 41 1.35 6.33 17.17
CA ARG A 41 2.07 5.11 16.77
C ARG A 41 1.86 4.88 15.27
N VAL A 42 2.95 4.77 14.53
CA VAL A 42 2.92 4.52 13.08
C VAL A 42 3.16 3.04 12.79
N VAL A 43 2.31 2.47 11.94
CA VAL A 43 2.45 1.11 11.41
C VAL A 43 2.85 1.22 9.94
N ALA A 44 4.15 1.16 9.66
CA ALA A 44 4.65 1.19 8.29
C ALA A 44 4.39 -0.15 7.58
N PHE A 45 3.84 -0.11 6.37
CA PHE A 45 3.46 -1.32 5.65
C PHE A 45 3.65 -1.17 4.13
N CYS A 46 4.16 -2.21 3.47
CA CYS A 46 4.23 -2.32 2.01
C CYS A 46 3.42 -3.55 1.58
N PRO A 47 2.23 -3.38 0.98
CA PRO A 47 1.40 -4.52 0.55
C PRO A 47 2.12 -5.42 -0.46
N GLU A 48 2.89 -4.85 -1.39
CA GLU A 48 3.56 -5.60 -2.45
C GLU A 48 4.64 -6.55 -1.89
N GLN A 49 5.51 -6.06 -1.00
CA GLN A 49 6.50 -6.91 -0.31
C GLN A 49 5.83 -7.91 0.64
N ALA A 50 4.82 -7.45 1.38
CA ALA A 50 4.03 -8.34 2.23
C ALA A 50 3.29 -9.40 1.39
N GLY A 51 2.98 -9.14 0.13
CA GLY A 51 2.41 -10.09 -0.82
C GLY A 51 3.41 -11.10 -1.38
N GLY A 52 4.70 -10.91 -1.14
CA GLY A 52 5.79 -11.77 -1.62
C GLY A 52 6.57 -11.22 -2.81
N LEU A 53 6.28 -10.00 -3.29
CA LEU A 53 7.05 -9.41 -4.38
C LEU A 53 8.41 -8.89 -3.88
N ALA A 54 9.43 -9.04 -4.73
CA ALA A 54 10.78 -8.59 -4.45
C ALA A 54 10.92 -7.06 -4.47
N THR A 55 12.12 -6.59 -4.09
CA THR A 55 12.55 -5.21 -4.33
C THR A 55 14.00 -5.22 -4.83
N PRO A 56 14.29 -4.68 -6.04
CA PRO A 56 13.34 -4.13 -7.01
C PRO A 56 12.42 -5.21 -7.61
N ARG A 57 11.38 -4.77 -8.33
CA ARG A 57 10.43 -5.62 -9.07
C ARG A 57 9.92 -4.88 -10.31
N ALA A 58 9.35 -5.60 -11.27
CA ALA A 58 8.68 -5.01 -12.42
C ALA A 58 7.54 -4.08 -11.97
N ALA A 59 7.35 -2.96 -12.67
CA ALA A 59 6.19 -2.11 -12.47
C ALA A 59 4.93 -2.88 -12.89
N ALA A 60 3.82 -2.68 -12.17
CA ALA A 60 2.57 -3.38 -12.43
C ALA A 60 1.38 -2.42 -12.37
N GLU A 61 0.33 -2.73 -13.12
CA GLU A 61 -0.87 -1.92 -13.24
C GLU A 61 -2.13 -2.79 -13.20
N LEU A 62 -3.26 -2.17 -12.87
CA LEU A 62 -4.57 -2.82 -12.89
C LEU A 62 -5.04 -2.95 -14.34
N VAL A 63 -5.51 -4.13 -14.73
CA VAL A 63 -6.00 -4.42 -16.08
C VAL A 63 -7.42 -4.94 -16.01
N GLY A 64 -8.34 -4.26 -16.70
CA GLY A 64 -9.75 -4.65 -16.80
C GLY A 64 -10.64 -4.18 -15.64
N GLY A 65 -10.19 -3.23 -14.81
CA GLY A 65 -10.99 -2.65 -13.74
C GLY A 65 -10.15 -1.99 -12.65
N ASP A 66 -10.75 -1.81 -11.48
CA ASP A 66 -10.12 -1.24 -10.30
C ASP A 66 -9.77 -2.32 -9.26
N GLY A 67 -9.29 -1.90 -8.09
CA GLY A 67 -8.98 -2.81 -6.99
C GLY A 67 -10.19 -3.64 -6.51
N HIS A 68 -11.41 -3.11 -6.58
CA HIS A 68 -12.62 -3.89 -6.23
C HIS A 68 -12.86 -4.98 -7.26
N ALA A 69 -12.74 -4.67 -8.54
CA ALA A 69 -12.84 -5.67 -9.61
C ALA A 69 -11.79 -6.77 -9.47
N VAL A 70 -10.56 -6.46 -9.02
CA VAL A 70 -9.54 -7.47 -8.71
C VAL A 70 -9.98 -8.37 -7.56
N LEU A 71 -10.49 -7.79 -6.47
CA LEU A 71 -10.96 -8.58 -5.31
C LEU A 71 -12.16 -9.47 -5.65
N GLU A 72 -12.98 -9.07 -6.61
CA GLU A 72 -14.10 -9.86 -7.14
C GLU A 72 -13.69 -10.85 -8.25
N GLY A 73 -12.41 -10.88 -8.64
CA GLY A 73 -11.90 -11.77 -9.70
C GLY A 73 -12.30 -11.37 -11.13
N ARG A 74 -12.73 -10.11 -11.32
CA ARG A 74 -13.14 -9.54 -12.62
C ARG A 74 -12.03 -8.73 -13.31
N ALA A 75 -10.96 -8.39 -12.60
CA ALA A 75 -9.79 -7.69 -13.11
C ALA A 75 -8.50 -8.35 -12.59
N ARG A 76 -7.36 -7.92 -13.13
CA ARG A 76 -6.04 -8.46 -12.79
C ARG A 76 -5.03 -7.36 -12.48
N VAL A 77 -3.93 -7.71 -11.83
CA VAL A 77 -2.72 -6.90 -11.76
C VAL A 77 -1.66 -7.57 -12.62
N VAL A 78 -1.21 -6.86 -13.66
CA VAL A 78 -0.24 -7.38 -14.62
C VAL A 78 0.99 -6.49 -14.59
N ASP A 79 2.18 -7.10 -14.61
CA ASP A 79 3.42 -6.35 -14.69
C ASP A 79 3.82 -5.99 -16.13
N VAL A 80 4.81 -5.10 -16.28
CA VAL A 80 5.32 -4.67 -17.60
C VAL A 80 5.91 -5.80 -18.45
N THR A 81 6.17 -6.97 -17.87
CA THR A 81 6.64 -8.16 -18.60
C THR A 81 5.47 -9.01 -19.12
N GLY A 82 4.24 -8.68 -18.73
CA GLY A 82 3.03 -9.43 -19.04
C GLY A 82 2.71 -10.51 -18.00
N ALA A 83 3.44 -10.59 -16.89
CA ALA A 83 3.17 -11.57 -15.85
C ALA A 83 1.97 -11.16 -15.00
N ASP A 84 1.07 -12.11 -14.73
CA ASP A 84 -0.04 -11.92 -13.80
C ASP A 84 0.47 -12.03 -12.35
N VAL A 85 0.46 -10.91 -11.65
CA VAL A 85 0.92 -10.79 -10.25
C VAL A 85 -0.23 -10.56 -9.27
N THR A 86 -1.47 -10.82 -9.71
CA THR A 86 -2.71 -10.54 -8.95
C THR A 86 -2.70 -11.17 -7.56
N GLU A 87 -2.27 -12.42 -7.45
CA GLU A 87 -2.29 -13.15 -6.16
C GLU A 87 -1.43 -12.45 -5.10
N ALA A 88 -0.26 -11.96 -5.46
CA ALA A 88 0.63 -11.24 -4.55
C ALA A 88 -0.01 -9.94 -4.07
N PHE A 89 -0.66 -9.19 -4.97
CA PHE A 89 -1.38 -7.96 -4.63
C PHE A 89 -2.56 -8.21 -3.70
N VAL A 90 -3.38 -9.24 -3.97
CA VAL A 90 -4.50 -9.63 -3.10
C VAL A 90 -4.02 -10.11 -1.74
N ALA A 91 -2.96 -10.93 -1.70
CA ALA A 91 -2.34 -11.37 -0.44
C ALA A 91 -1.80 -10.18 0.36
N GLY A 92 -1.15 -9.23 -0.30
CA GLY A 92 -0.66 -7.98 0.28
C GLY A 92 -1.78 -7.15 0.91
N ALA A 93 -2.89 -6.95 0.20
CA ALA A 93 -4.06 -6.22 0.68
C ALA A 93 -4.68 -6.88 1.92
N ARG A 94 -4.82 -8.21 1.93
CA ARG A 94 -5.31 -8.96 3.11
C ARG A 94 -4.39 -8.79 4.31
N ARG A 95 -3.06 -8.89 4.11
CA ARG A 95 -2.07 -8.69 5.19
C ARG A 95 -2.07 -7.25 5.71
N ALA A 96 -2.33 -6.26 4.86
CA ALA A 96 -2.49 -4.86 5.27
C ALA A 96 -3.72 -4.69 6.18
N LEU A 97 -4.86 -5.27 5.79
CA LEU A 97 -6.08 -5.26 6.60
C LEU A 97 -5.86 -5.92 7.97
N ASP A 98 -5.18 -7.08 7.99
CA ASP A 98 -4.88 -7.76 9.24
C ASP A 98 -3.91 -6.96 10.12
N ALA A 99 -2.90 -6.31 9.53
CA ALA A 99 -1.99 -5.43 10.25
C ALA A 99 -2.75 -4.26 10.89
N ALA A 100 -3.65 -3.62 10.13
CA ALA A 100 -4.48 -2.53 10.64
C ALA A 100 -5.38 -3.00 11.80
N ARG A 101 -6.07 -4.13 11.64
CA ARG A 101 -6.93 -4.72 12.69
C ARG A 101 -6.16 -5.05 13.96
N ARG A 102 -5.03 -5.76 13.85
CA ARG A 102 -4.21 -6.16 15.01
C ARG A 102 -3.62 -4.99 15.77
N THR A 103 -3.40 -3.87 15.09
CA THR A 103 -2.80 -2.69 15.69
C THR A 103 -3.82 -1.64 16.13
N GLY A 104 -5.09 -1.79 15.74
CA GLY A 104 -6.14 -0.80 16.04
C GLY A 104 -6.09 0.43 15.12
N CYS A 105 -5.50 0.32 13.94
CA CYS A 105 -5.51 1.41 12.96
C CYS A 105 -6.92 1.55 12.35
N THR A 106 -7.47 2.76 12.43
CA THR A 106 -8.71 3.15 11.75
C THR A 106 -8.47 4.12 10.59
N GLU A 107 -7.24 4.62 10.47
CA GLU A 107 -6.80 5.57 9.45
C GLU A 107 -5.54 5.07 8.74
N ALA A 108 -5.36 5.47 7.49
CA ALA A 108 -4.17 5.16 6.70
C ALA A 108 -3.69 6.35 5.86
N VAL A 109 -2.37 6.51 5.76
CA VAL A 109 -1.69 7.43 4.83
C VAL A 109 -1.01 6.60 3.76
N LEU A 110 -1.53 6.66 2.53
CA LEU A 110 -1.15 5.75 1.47
C LEU A 110 -0.47 6.48 0.31
N MET A 111 0.46 5.78 -0.36
CA MET A 111 1.15 6.29 -1.53
C MET A 111 0.15 6.43 -2.71
N PRO A 112 -0.09 7.64 -3.24
CA PRO A 112 -1.06 7.84 -4.31
C PRO A 112 -0.65 7.13 -5.61
N ARG A 113 -1.65 6.78 -6.44
CA ARG A 113 -1.50 6.14 -7.77
C ARG A 113 -0.87 4.75 -7.79
N SER A 114 -0.46 4.18 -6.66
CA SER A 114 0.02 2.80 -6.64
C SER A 114 -1.14 1.81 -6.88
N PRO A 115 -0.93 0.72 -7.65
CA PRO A 115 -1.90 -0.37 -7.77
C PRO A 115 -2.27 -1.04 -6.43
N SER A 116 -1.42 -0.91 -5.40
CA SER A 116 -1.69 -1.40 -4.04
C SER A 116 -2.24 -0.33 -3.09
N CYS A 117 -1.77 0.92 -3.22
CA CYS A 117 -1.97 1.96 -2.19
C CYS A 117 -2.76 3.18 -2.68
N GLY A 118 -3.02 3.31 -3.99
CA GLY A 118 -3.75 4.43 -4.55
C GLY A 118 -5.21 4.45 -4.09
N ARG A 119 -5.71 5.64 -3.76
CA ARG A 119 -7.12 5.91 -3.50
C ARG A 119 -7.59 7.00 -4.46
N GLY A 120 -8.65 6.74 -5.22
CA GLY A 120 -9.14 7.65 -6.26
C GLY A 120 -8.53 7.34 -7.62
N GLU A 121 -7.42 7.98 -7.97
CA GLU A 121 -6.69 7.73 -9.21
C GLU A 121 -5.62 6.65 -9.01
N VAL A 122 -5.68 5.62 -9.86
CA VAL A 122 -4.68 4.56 -10.02
C VAL A 122 -4.31 4.51 -11.50
N TYR A 123 -3.07 4.14 -11.83
CA TYR A 123 -2.67 3.93 -13.24
C TYR A 123 -3.60 2.92 -13.91
N ASP A 124 -3.94 3.19 -15.17
CA ASP A 124 -5.07 2.61 -15.89
C ASP A 124 -4.73 1.35 -16.73
N GLY A 125 -3.49 0.86 -16.63
CA GLY A 125 -3.06 -0.35 -17.34
C GLY A 125 -2.50 -0.08 -18.73
N GLU A 126 -2.38 1.19 -19.15
CA GLU A 126 -1.80 1.56 -20.44
C GLU A 126 -0.28 1.73 -20.39
N PHE A 127 0.34 1.77 -19.20
CA PHE A 127 1.78 1.96 -19.00
C PHE A 127 2.36 3.19 -19.76
N ARG A 128 1.64 4.31 -19.78
CA ARG A 128 2.04 5.58 -20.43
C ARG A 128 2.59 6.63 -19.46
#